data_AF-U2YW21-F1
#
_entry.id   AF-U2YW21-F1
#
_cell.length_a   1.000
_cell.length_b   1.000
_cell.length_c   1.000
_cell.angle_alpha   90.00
_cell.angle_beta   90.00
_cell.angle_gamma   90.00
#
_symmetry.space_group_name_H-M   'P 1'
#
loop_
_entity.id
_entity.type
_entity.pdbx_description
1 polymer ?
#
loop_
_entity_poly.entity_id
_entity_poly.type
_entity_poly.pdbx_seq_one_letter_code
_entity_poly.pdbx_strand_id
1 'polypeptide(L)'
;MNDGTLADVLVDILLNVQLMLSTVAFVLSLVAARGYAGSPWGRVLRLMPVLIGCLVTVDLLQRAVPDAIFVPASGLLWTVATITIVLMTSRLVAMVRRAEP
;
A
#
# COMPACT_ATOMS: atom_id res chain seq x y z
N MET A 1 -19.37 -6.78 -31.88
CA MET A 1 -18.96 -5.60 -31.10
C MET A 1 -18.95 -6.04 -29.64
N ASN A 2 -17.93 -6.78 -29.22
CA ASN A 2 -16.74 -6.30 -28.51
C ASN A 2 -16.91 -6.23 -26.97
N ASP A 3 -17.55 -7.23 -26.36
CA ASP A 3 -17.63 -7.38 -24.90
C ASP A 3 -16.24 -7.48 -24.26
N GLY A 4 -15.27 -8.10 -24.96
CA GLY A 4 -13.86 -8.13 -24.55
C GLY A 4 -13.27 -6.73 -24.41
N THR A 5 -13.44 -5.85 -25.41
CA THR A 5 -12.87 -4.50 -25.32
C THR A 5 -13.52 -3.59 -24.29
N LEU A 6 -14.82 -3.74 -24.00
CA LEU A 6 -15.46 -2.93 -22.95
C LEU A 6 -14.99 -3.38 -21.56
N ALA A 7 -14.86 -4.69 -21.35
CA ALA A 7 -14.29 -5.24 -20.13
C ALA A 7 -12.83 -4.80 -19.94
N ASP A 8 -12.01 -4.86 -20.99
CA ASP A 8 -10.61 -4.45 -20.95
C ASP A 8 -10.47 -2.95 -20.63
N VAL A 9 -11.27 -2.09 -21.28
CA VAL A 9 -11.30 -0.65 -21.00
C VAL A 9 -11.75 -0.35 -19.56
N LEU A 10 -12.75 -1.08 -19.05
CA LEU A 10 -13.19 -0.92 -17.66
C LEU A 10 -12.10 -1.34 -16.66
N VAL A 11 -11.41 -2.45 -16.92
CA VAL A 11 -10.28 -2.92 -16.09
C VAL A 11 -9.16 -1.89 -16.09
N ASP A 12 -8.80 -1.33 -17.25
CA ASP A 12 -7.78 -0.28 -17.33
C ASP A 12 -8.18 0.99 -16.57
N ILE A 13 -9.45 1.40 -16.64
CA ILE A 13 -9.95 2.54 -15.86
C ILE A 13 -9.87 2.25 -14.36
N LEU A 14 -10.31 1.07 -13.92
CA LEU A 14 -10.25 0.64 -12.53
C LEU A 14 -8.81 0.64 -11.99
N LEU A 15 -7.86 0.09 -12.77
CA LEU A 15 -6.45 0.08 -12.41
C LEU A 15 -5.87 1.49 -12.30
N ASN A 16 -6.20 2.39 -13.23
CA ASN A 16 -5.73 3.78 -13.16
C ASN A 16 -6.35 4.56 -11.98
N VAL A 17 -7.63 4.34 -11.69
CA VAL A 17 -8.28 4.91 -10.50
C VAL A 17 -7.64 4.37 -9.22
N GLN A 18 -7.36 3.07 -9.15
CA GLN A 18 -6.67 2.45 -8.02
C GLN A 18 -5.26 3.04 -7.81
N LEU A 19 -4.51 3.25 -8.89
CA LEU A 19 -3.18 3.86 -8.82
C LEU A 19 -3.25 5.32 -8.33
N MET A 20 -4.22 6.09 -8.85
CA MET A 20 -4.47 7.47 -8.42
C MET A 20 -4.82 7.53 -6.93
N LEU A 21 -5.78 6.71 -6.49
CA LEU A 21 -6.19 6.65 -5.08
C LEU A 21 -5.04 6.20 -4.17
N SER A 22 -4.25 5.23 -4.61
CA SER A 22 -3.07 4.76 -3.88
C SER A 22 -2.01 5.86 -3.74
N THR A 23 -1.79 6.64 -4.80
CA THR A 23 -0.87 7.78 -4.77
C THR A 23 -1.34 8.87 -3.81
N VAL A 24 -2.63 9.20 -3.84
CA VAL A 24 -3.23 10.16 -2.89
C VAL A 24 -3.11 9.64 -1.45
N ALA A 25 -3.43 8.37 -1.22
CA ALA A 25 -3.28 7.72 0.08
C ALA A 25 -1.82 7.76 0.56
N PHE A 26 -0.84 7.57 -0.33
CA PHE A 26 0.59 7.67 0.01
C PHE A 26 0.93 9.07 0.54
N VAL A 27 0.54 10.11 -0.21
CA VAL A 27 0.80 11.50 0.17
C VAL A 27 0.12 11.84 1.50
N LEU A 28 -1.15 11.47 1.67
CA LEU A 28 -1.87 11.67 2.93
C LEU A 28 -1.21 10.91 4.08
N SER A 29 -0.71 9.70 3.85
CA SER A 29 0.00 8.92 4.88
C SER A 29 1.31 9.57 5.30
N LEU A 30 2.04 10.21 4.38
CA LEU A 30 3.26 10.97 4.68
C LEU A 30 2.95 12.23 5.49
N VAL A 31 1.89 12.95 5.12
CA VAL A 31 1.41 14.13 5.86
C VAL A 31 0.98 13.73 7.27
N ALA A 32 0.19 12.66 7.40
CA ALA A 32 -0.20 12.12 8.70
C ALA A 32 1.02 11.67 9.52
N ALA A 33 1.94 10.91 8.94
CA ALA A 33 3.15 10.46 9.64
C ALA A 33 3.98 11.64 10.18
N ARG A 34 4.05 12.77 9.46
CA ARG A 34 4.67 14.01 9.94
C ARG A 34 3.85 14.70 11.03
N GLY A 35 2.53 14.82 10.85
CA GLY A 35 1.64 15.47 11.81
C GLY A 35 1.57 14.76 13.17
N TYR A 36 1.74 13.44 13.17
CA TYR A 36 1.74 12.61 14.38
C TYR A 36 3.15 12.33 14.93
N ALA A 37 4.18 13.03 14.45
CA ALA A 37 5.56 12.86 14.92
C ALA A 37 5.65 13.17 16.42
N GLY A 38 5.98 12.15 17.22
CA GLY A 38 6.06 12.23 18.69
C GLY A 38 4.86 11.64 19.43
N SER A 39 3.73 11.40 18.77
CA SER A 39 2.59 10.71 19.34
C SER A 39 2.74 9.17 19.26
N PRO A 40 2.02 8.39 20.09
CA PRO A 40 1.94 6.94 19.92
C PRO A 40 1.52 6.57 18.49
N TRP A 41 0.49 7.22 17.97
CA TRP A 41 -0.02 7.06 16.60
C TRP A 41 1.04 7.24 15.51
N GLY A 42 2.01 8.14 15.72
CA GLY A 42 3.14 8.33 14.82
C GLY A 42 3.96 7.05 14.58
N ARG A 43 4.07 6.16 15.58
CA ARG A 43 4.75 4.86 15.40
C ARG A 43 3.97 3.91 14.49
N VAL A 44 2.64 3.94 14.49
CA VAL A 44 1.83 3.12 13.58
C VAL A 44 1.87 3.73 12.18
N LEU A 45 1.61 5.04 12.06
CA LEU A 45 1.52 5.75 10.79
C LEU A 45 2.83 5.78 10.00
N ARG A 46 3.99 5.70 10.67
CA ARG A 46 5.30 5.66 10.00
C ARG A 46 5.49 4.46 9.06
N LEU A 47 4.70 3.42 9.24
CA LEU A 47 4.72 2.21 8.41
C LEU A 47 3.76 2.29 7.21
N MET A 48 2.76 3.19 7.21
CA MET A 48 1.84 3.35 6.07
C MET A 48 2.55 3.73 4.75
N PRO A 49 3.51 4.68 4.73
CA PRO A 49 4.20 5.03 3.49
C PRO A 49 4.94 3.83 2.88
N VAL A 50 5.53 2.96 3.72
CA VAL A 50 6.23 1.76 3.24
C VAL A 50 5.24 0.79 2.59
N LEU A 51 4.08 0.57 3.22
CA LEU A 51 3.02 -0.28 2.68
C LEU A 51 2.55 0.22 1.32
N ILE A 52 2.18 1.50 1.25
CA ILE A 52 1.62 2.09 0.03
C ILE A 52 2.70 2.19 -1.06
N GLY A 53 3.95 2.48 -0.69
CA GLY A 53 5.08 2.43 -1.60
C GLY A 53 5.27 1.04 -2.22
N CYS A 54 5.15 -0.04 -1.43
CA CYS A 54 5.20 -1.40 -1.96
C CYS A 54 4.06 -1.65 -2.96
N LEU A 55 2.83 -1.24 -2.65
CA LEU A 55 1.68 -1.42 -3.52
C LEU A 55 1.84 -0.66 -4.85
N VAL A 56 2.26 0.61 -4.80
CA VAL A 56 2.54 1.41 -6.01
C VAL A 56 3.68 0.80 -6.82
N THR A 57 4.73 0.30 -6.15
CA THR A 57 5.88 -0.32 -6.83
C THR A 57 5.47 -1.61 -7.55
N VAL A 58 4.62 -2.45 -6.94
CA VAL A 58 4.09 -3.66 -7.60
C VAL A 58 3.30 -3.29 -8.86
N ASP A 59 2.42 -2.30 -8.80
CA ASP A 59 1.61 -1.88 -9.96
C ASP A 59 2.49 -1.32 -11.09
N LEU A 60 3.50 -0.51 -10.75
CA LEU A 60 4.47 0.00 -11.72
C LEU A 60 5.31 -1.13 -12.34
N LEU A 61 5.76 -2.09 -11.53
CA LEU A 61 6.57 -3.20 -12.00
C LEU A 61 5.80 -4.09 -12.98
N GLN A 62 4.50 -4.30 -12.72
CA GLN A 62 3.63 -5.10 -13.59
C GLN A 62 3.52 -4.50 -15.01
N ARG A 63 3.59 -3.17 -15.13
CA ARG A 63 3.51 -2.47 -16.42
C ARG A 63 4.87 -2.30 -17.11
N ALA A 64 5.96 -2.29 -16.34
CA ALA A 64 7.28 -1.88 -16.83
C ALA A 64 8.25 -3.04 -17.11
N VAL A 65 7.99 -4.24 -16.57
CA VAL A 65 9.01 -5.31 -16.51
C VAL A 65 8.45 -6.65 -16.99
N PRO A 66 9.24 -7.47 -17.70
CA PRO A 66 8.85 -8.82 -18.09
C PRO A 66 8.50 -9.73 -16.89
N ASP A 67 7.54 -10.64 -17.09
CA ASP A 67 7.00 -11.55 -16.05
C ASP A 67 8.06 -12.31 -15.25
N ALA A 68 9.15 -12.74 -15.91
CA ALA A 68 10.23 -13.48 -15.29
C ALA A 68 10.92 -12.73 -14.13
N ILE A 69 10.95 -11.39 -14.18
CA ILE A 69 11.51 -10.53 -13.14
C ILE A 69 10.41 -10.05 -12.20
N PHE A 70 9.20 -9.85 -12.71
CA PHE A 70 8.03 -9.44 -11.94
C PHE A 70 7.67 -10.45 -10.84
N VAL A 71 7.65 -11.75 -11.13
CA VAL A 71 7.25 -12.79 -10.17
C VAL A 71 8.11 -12.80 -8.89
N PRO A 72 9.45 -12.87 -8.96
CA PRO A 72 10.27 -12.83 -7.74
C PRO A 72 10.24 -11.46 -7.05
N ALA A 73 10.22 -10.35 -7.80
CA ALA A 73 10.20 -9.00 -7.23
C ALA A 73 8.88 -8.70 -6.50
N SER A 74 7.75 -9.10 -7.07
CA SER A 74 6.43 -8.96 -6.44
C SER A 74 6.33 -9.80 -5.17
N GLY A 75 6.89 -11.02 -5.15
CA GLY A 75 6.96 -11.85 -3.95
C GLY A 75 7.70 -11.17 -2.78
N LEU A 76 8.82 -10.51 -3.06
CA LEU A 76 9.55 -9.72 -2.06
C LEU A 76 8.74 -8.52 -1.57
N LEU A 77 8.13 -7.76 -2.48
CA LEU A 77 7.31 -6.59 -2.12
C LEU A 77 6.09 -6.99 -1.29
N TRP A 78 5.43 -8.11 -1.62
CA TRP A 78 4.33 -8.66 -0.83
C TRP A 78 4.77 -9.13 0.55
N THR A 79 5.96 -9.71 0.66
CA THR A 79 6.53 -10.09 1.97
C THR A 79 6.75 -8.87 2.85
N VAL A 80 7.34 -7.80 2.30
CA VAL A 80 7.53 -6.53 3.00
C VAL A 80 6.21 -5.90 3.41
N ALA A 81 5.22 -5.88 2.51
CA ALA A 81 3.88 -5.37 2.81
C ALA A 81 3.23 -6.16 3.95
N THR A 82 3.31 -7.49 3.93
CA THR A 82 2.75 -8.37 4.97
C THR A 82 3.40 -8.12 6.33
N ILE A 83 4.73 -8.06 6.40
CA ILE A 83 5.46 -7.74 7.64
C ILE A 83 5.04 -6.37 8.16
N THR A 84 4.89 -5.39 7.27
CA THR A 84 4.48 -4.03 7.61
C THR A 84 3.07 -4.02 8.24
N ILE A 85 2.12 -4.77 7.67
CA ILE A 85 0.77 -4.93 8.24
C ILE A 85 0.85 -5.56 9.64
N VAL A 86 1.59 -6.65 9.80
CA VAL A 86 1.74 -7.33 11.11
C VAL A 86 2.33 -6.39 12.17
N LEU A 87 3.34 -5.59 11.80
CA LEU A 87 3.94 -4.60 12.69
C LEU A 87 2.98 -3.45 13.03
N MET A 88 2.18 -2.97 12.08
CA MET A 88 1.16 -1.95 12.33
C MET A 88 0.06 -2.48 13.26
N THR A 89 -0.44 -3.69 13.00
CA THR A 89 -1.48 -4.33 13.80
C THR A 89 -0.99 -4.60 15.23
N SER A 90 0.23 -5.14 15.41
CA SER A 90 0.78 -5.35 16.75
C SER A 90 0.96 -4.04 17.53
N ARG A 91 1.38 -2.96 16.87
CA ARG A 91 1.46 -1.62 17.48
C ARG A 91 0.09 -1.06 17.86
N LEU A 92 -0.93 -1.26 17.01
CA LEU A 92 -2.32 -0.88 17.30
C LEU A 92 -2.87 -1.66 18.50
N VAL A 93 -2.72 -2.97 18.52
CA VAL A 93 -3.15 -3.83 19.64
C VAL A 93 -2.47 -3.42 20.94
N ALA A 94 -1.17 -3.12 20.90
CA ALA A 94 -0.44 -2.64 22.07
C ALA A 94 -0.91 -1.26 22.56
N MET A 95 -1.41 -0.39 21.68
CA MET A 95 -2.01 0.89 22.08
C MET A 95 -3.38 0.70 22.73
N VAL A 96 -4.22 -0.15 22.15
CA VAL A 96 -5.56 -0.45 22.69
C VAL A 96 -5.45 -1.04 24.09
N ARG A 97 -4.56 -2.02 24.29
CA ARG A 97 -4.33 -2.63 25.62
C ARG A 97 -3.79 -1.66 26.67
N ARG A 98 -3.14 -0.56 26.27
CA ARG A 98 -2.66 0.48 27.20
C ARG A 98 -3.73 1.53 27.50
N ALA A 99 -4.81 1.55 26.73
CA ALA A 99 -5.93 2.46 26.90
C ALA A 99 -7.07 1.86 27.74
N GLU A 100 -7.06 0.53 27.98
CA GLU A 100 -7.94 -0.13 28.94
C GLU A 100 -7.47 0.21 30.38
N PRO A 101 -8.35 0.82 31.21
CA PRO A 101 -8.02 1.29 32.57
C PRO A 101 -7.88 0.16 33.60
#